data_AF-A6MKM4-F1
#
_entry.id   AF-A6MKM4-F1
#
_cell.length_a   1.000
_cell.length_b   1.000
_cell.length_c   1.000
_cell.angle_alpha   90.00
_cell.angle_beta   90.00
_cell.angle_gamma   90.00
#
_symmetry.space_group_name_H-M   'P 1'
#
loop_
_entity.id
_entity.type
_entity.pdbx_description
1 polymer ?
#
loop_
_entity_poly.entity_id
_entity_poly.type
_entity_poly.pdbx_seq_one_letter_code
_entity_poly.pdbx_strand_id
1 'polypeptide(L)'
;GLAMYLQENGIDCPKCKFSYALARGGCMHFHCTQCRHQFCSGCYNAFYAKNKCPEPNCRVKKSLHGHHPRDCLFYLRDWTALRLQKLLQDNNVMFNTEPPAGARAVPGGGCRVMEQKEVPNGLRDEACGKETPAGYAGLCQAHYKEYLVSLINAHSLDPATLYEMEELETATERYLHVRPQPLAGEDPPAYQARLLQKLTEEVPLGQSIPRRRK
;
A
#
# COMPACT_ATOMS: atom_id res chain seq x y z
N GLY A 1 13.62 -13.15 9.10
CA GLY A 1 14.05 -12.62 7.79
C GLY A 1 12.91 -11.84 7.15
N LEU A 2 13.14 -11.04 6.10
CA LEU A 2 12.09 -10.15 5.55
C LEU A 2 10.81 -10.87 5.08
N ALA A 3 10.92 -12.10 4.59
CA ALA A 3 9.76 -12.92 4.26
C ALA A 3 8.89 -13.24 5.50
N MET A 4 9.53 -13.55 6.64
CA MET A 4 8.80 -13.73 7.91
C MET A 4 8.20 -12.42 8.40
N TYR A 5 8.91 -11.30 8.27
CA TYR A 5 8.39 -9.99 8.63
C TYR A 5 7.10 -9.65 7.85
N LEU A 6 7.02 -10.03 6.57
CA LEU A 6 5.79 -9.87 5.78
C LEU A 6 4.66 -10.82 6.22
N GLN A 7 4.97 -12.03 6.69
CA GLN A 7 3.98 -12.96 7.24
C GLN A 7 3.48 -12.55 8.63
N GLU A 8 4.38 -12.05 9.49
CA GLU A 8 4.06 -11.52 10.83
C GLU A 8 3.19 -10.26 10.74
N ASN A 9 3.35 -9.47 9.68
CA ASN A 9 2.45 -8.38 9.32
C ASN A 9 1.21 -8.88 8.56
N GLY A 10 0.59 -9.94 9.10
CA GLY A 10 -0.56 -10.61 8.53
C GLY A 10 -1.79 -9.72 8.37
N ILE A 11 -2.88 -10.32 7.89
CA ILE A 11 -4.12 -9.61 7.57
C ILE A 11 -5.14 -9.90 8.66
N ASP A 12 -5.59 -8.87 9.38
CA ASP A 12 -6.74 -8.99 10.28
C ASP A 12 -8.01 -8.52 9.60
N CYS A 13 -9.08 -9.32 9.69
CA CYS A 13 -10.37 -8.87 9.19
C CYS A 13 -10.87 -7.66 10.02
N PRO A 14 -11.13 -6.49 9.41
CA PRO A 14 -11.54 -5.31 10.16
C PRO A 14 -12.92 -5.48 10.79
N LYS A 15 -13.76 -6.39 10.25
CA LYS A 15 -15.10 -6.69 10.74
C LYS A 15 -15.12 -7.70 11.89
N CYS A 16 -14.56 -8.90 11.71
CA CYS A 16 -14.67 -9.99 12.69
C CYS A 16 -13.37 -10.28 13.46
N LYS A 17 -12.30 -9.53 13.20
CA LYS A 17 -10.98 -9.64 13.86
C LYS A 17 -10.27 -10.99 13.71
N PHE A 18 -10.72 -11.84 12.79
CA PHE A 18 -10.02 -13.07 12.44
C PHE A 18 -8.71 -12.74 11.71
N SER A 19 -7.61 -13.34 12.17
CA SER A 19 -6.25 -13.11 11.65
C SER A 19 -5.84 -14.16 10.63
N TYR A 20 -5.20 -13.71 9.56
CA TYR A 20 -4.60 -14.54 8.52
C TYR A 20 -3.09 -14.33 8.51
N ALA A 21 -2.31 -15.40 8.63
CA ALA A 21 -0.85 -15.37 8.54
C ALA A 21 -0.37 -15.36 7.07
N LEU A 22 -0.82 -14.36 6.31
CA LEU A 22 -0.58 -14.23 4.87
C LEU A 22 0.04 -12.87 4.54
N ALA A 23 1.00 -12.86 3.61
CA ALA A 23 1.40 -11.62 2.96
C ALA A 23 0.24 -11.04 2.14
N ARG A 24 0.25 -9.73 1.87
CA ARG A 24 -0.86 -9.07 1.15
C ARG A 24 -0.93 -9.47 -0.32
N GLY A 25 0.19 -9.88 -0.90
CA GLY A 25 0.27 -10.44 -2.25
C GLY A 25 -0.11 -9.43 -3.35
N GLY A 26 -0.42 -9.93 -4.55
CA GLY A 26 -0.71 -9.09 -5.72
C GLY A 26 -2.12 -8.49 -5.78
N CYS A 27 -3.12 -9.20 -5.24
CA CYS A 27 -4.51 -8.74 -5.22
C CYS A 27 -4.85 -8.09 -3.87
N MET A 28 -5.25 -6.83 -3.88
CA MET A 28 -5.61 -6.10 -2.67
C MET A 28 -7.04 -6.40 -2.18
N HIS A 29 -7.86 -7.06 -2.98
CA HIS A 29 -9.25 -7.37 -2.65
C HIS A 29 -9.33 -8.66 -1.84
N PHE A 30 -9.51 -8.52 -0.53
CA PHE A 30 -9.54 -9.63 0.40
C PHE A 30 -10.96 -10.01 0.79
N HIS A 31 -11.25 -11.32 0.87
CA HIS A 31 -12.52 -11.87 1.31
C HIS A 31 -12.31 -12.63 2.62
N CYS A 32 -12.91 -12.16 3.71
CA CYS A 32 -12.86 -12.90 4.97
C CYS A 32 -13.70 -14.19 4.88
N THR A 33 -13.08 -15.35 5.11
CA THR A 33 -13.75 -16.65 5.09
C THR A 33 -14.75 -16.82 6.23
N GLN A 34 -14.54 -16.13 7.36
CA GLN A 34 -15.40 -16.22 8.54
C GLN A 34 -16.69 -15.39 8.42
N CYS A 35 -16.61 -14.15 7.92
CA CYS A 35 -17.76 -13.22 7.93
C CYS A 35 -18.14 -12.66 6.55
N ARG A 36 -17.47 -13.12 5.48
CA ARG A 36 -17.66 -12.70 4.08
C ARG A 36 -17.45 -11.21 3.81
N HIS A 37 -16.88 -10.47 4.76
CA HIS A 37 -16.54 -9.07 4.56
C HIS A 37 -15.44 -8.93 3.50
N GLN A 38 -15.64 -8.00 2.58
CA GLN A 38 -14.69 -7.67 1.52
C GLN A 38 -13.99 -6.36 1.86
N PHE A 39 -12.67 -6.37 1.88
CA PHE A 39 -11.86 -5.21 2.29
C PHE A 39 -10.50 -5.20 1.61
N CYS A 40 -9.84 -4.05 1.65
CA CYS A 40 -8.49 -3.89 1.14
C CYS A 40 -7.46 -4.47 2.11
N SER A 41 -6.60 -5.40 1.67
CA SER A 41 -5.52 -5.91 2.51
C SER A 41 -4.49 -4.83 2.89
N GLY A 42 -4.35 -3.77 2.08
CA GLY A 42 -3.42 -2.66 2.32
C GLY A 42 -3.91 -1.60 3.30
N CYS A 43 -5.18 -1.20 3.23
CA CYS A 43 -5.73 -0.12 4.08
C CYS A 43 -6.92 -0.50 4.94
N TYR A 44 -7.39 -1.75 4.86
CA TYR A 44 -8.52 -2.29 5.63
C TYR A 44 -9.88 -1.60 5.40
N ASN A 45 -9.97 -0.68 4.43
CA ASN A 45 -11.25 -0.10 4.01
C ASN A 45 -12.08 -1.12 3.24
N ALA A 46 -13.40 -1.01 3.35
CA ALA A 46 -14.33 -1.90 2.69
C ALA A 46 -14.27 -1.79 1.16
N PHE A 47 -14.50 -2.91 0.48
CA PHE A 47 -14.90 -2.93 -0.92
C PHE A 47 -16.42 -2.90 -1.02
N TYR A 48 -16.93 -2.04 -1.90
CA TYR A 48 -18.34 -1.89 -2.19
C TYR A 48 -18.66 -2.49 -3.55
N ALA A 49 -19.68 -3.35 -3.58
CA ALA A 49 -20.26 -3.83 -4.82
C ALA A 49 -20.88 -2.67 -5.63
N LYS A 50 -21.13 -2.93 -6.91
CA LYS A 50 -21.79 -1.99 -7.83
C LYS A 50 -23.05 -1.38 -7.20
N ASN A 51 -23.13 -0.05 -7.22
CA ASN A 51 -24.23 0.76 -6.68
C ASN A 51 -24.45 0.63 -5.16
N LYS A 52 -23.49 0.11 -4.40
CA LYS A 52 -23.56 -0.02 -2.93
C LYS A 52 -22.60 0.90 -2.17
N CYS A 53 -21.80 1.70 -2.88
CA CYS A 53 -20.91 2.67 -2.25
C CYS A 53 -21.71 3.86 -1.67
N PRO A 54 -21.49 4.19 -0.38
CA PRO A 54 -22.22 5.26 0.30
C PRO A 54 -21.78 6.65 -0.17
N GLU A 55 -20.56 6.81 -0.69
CA GLU A 55 -19.99 8.15 -0.91
C GLU A 55 -20.65 8.88 -2.08
N PRO A 56 -21.39 9.99 -1.87
CA PRO A 56 -22.20 10.62 -2.91
C PRO A 56 -21.38 11.06 -4.13
N ASN A 57 -20.17 11.58 -3.90
CA ASN A 57 -19.28 12.12 -4.94
C ASN A 57 -18.40 11.04 -5.63
N CYS A 58 -18.60 9.76 -5.31
CA CYS A 58 -17.84 8.68 -5.92
C CYS A 58 -18.15 8.55 -7.43
N ARG A 59 -17.17 8.84 -8.28
CA ARG A 59 -17.29 8.71 -9.75
C ARG A 59 -17.30 7.25 -10.24
N VAL A 60 -16.90 6.30 -9.39
CA VAL A 60 -16.78 4.86 -9.71
C VAL A 60 -17.86 3.98 -9.07
N LYS A 61 -19.00 4.56 -8.65
CA LYS A 61 -20.13 3.82 -8.03
C LYS A 61 -20.62 2.60 -8.81
N LYS A 62 -20.46 2.63 -10.14
CA LYS A 62 -20.98 1.59 -11.04
C LYS A 62 -20.07 0.34 -11.11
N SER A 63 -18.97 0.30 -10.38
CA SER A 63 -18.04 -0.84 -10.31
C SER A 63 -17.79 -1.31 -8.87
N LEU A 64 -17.19 -2.49 -8.74
CA LEU A 64 -16.56 -2.92 -7.49
C LEU A 64 -15.37 -2.01 -7.21
N HIS A 65 -15.33 -1.37 -6.04
CA HIS A 65 -14.22 -0.49 -5.64
C HIS A 65 -14.13 -0.33 -4.13
N GLY A 66 -12.96 0.11 -3.66
CA GLY A 66 -12.74 0.62 -2.31
C GLY A 66 -12.28 2.08 -2.35
N HIS A 67 -12.44 2.78 -1.23
CA HIS A 67 -11.84 4.11 -1.05
C HIS A 67 -10.51 3.92 -0.34
N HIS A 68 -9.40 4.24 -1.01
CA HIS A 68 -8.06 4.02 -0.48
C HIS A 68 -7.44 5.35 -0.06
N PRO A 69 -6.78 5.44 1.11
CA PRO A 69 -5.96 6.60 1.45
C PRO A 69 -4.69 6.63 0.60
N ARG A 70 -4.04 7.79 0.51
CA ARG A 70 -2.89 8.02 -0.38
C ARG A 70 -1.66 7.17 -0.07
N ASP A 71 -1.53 6.70 1.16
CA ASP A 71 -0.46 5.81 1.65
C ASP A 71 -0.82 4.31 1.60
N CYS A 72 -1.96 3.95 1.01
CA CYS A 72 -2.31 2.55 0.78
C CYS A 72 -1.37 1.91 -0.25
N LEU A 73 -1.02 0.63 -0.03
CA LEU A 73 -0.33 -0.21 -1.03
C LEU A 73 -1.04 -0.24 -2.38
N PHE A 74 -2.35 -0.04 -2.42
CA PHE A 74 -3.12 0.10 -3.66
C PHE A 74 -2.53 1.16 -4.62
N TYR A 75 -2.09 2.30 -4.08
CA TYR A 75 -1.41 3.35 -4.86
C TYR A 75 0.11 3.16 -4.84
N LEU A 76 0.71 2.92 -3.68
CA LEU A 76 2.17 2.92 -3.54
C LEU A 76 2.86 1.76 -4.26
N ARG A 77 2.14 0.68 -4.62
CA ARG A 77 2.70 -0.39 -5.46
C ARG A 77 3.08 0.07 -6.87
N ASP A 78 2.46 1.16 -7.36
CA ASP A 78 2.71 1.71 -8.69
C ASP A 78 3.97 2.59 -8.72
N TRP A 79 4.42 3.08 -7.56
CA TRP A 79 5.70 3.77 -7.44
C TRP A 79 6.88 2.84 -7.72
N THR A 80 7.98 3.38 -8.25
CA THR A 80 9.24 2.64 -8.35
C THR A 80 9.80 2.33 -6.96
N ALA A 81 10.62 1.28 -6.84
CA ALA A 81 11.31 1.00 -5.58
C ALA A 81 12.17 2.19 -5.16
N LEU A 82 12.83 2.86 -6.11
CA LEU A 82 13.65 4.04 -5.85
C LEU A 82 12.83 5.20 -5.23
N ARG A 83 11.62 5.46 -5.73
CA ARG A 83 10.76 6.52 -5.18
C ARG A 83 10.25 6.19 -3.77
N LEU A 84 9.93 4.91 -3.52
CA LEU A 84 9.58 4.44 -2.17
C LEU A 84 10.77 4.54 -1.21
N GLN A 85 11.97 4.20 -1.66
CA GLN A 85 13.22 4.35 -0.91
C GLN A 85 13.52 5.83 -0.60
N LYS A 86 13.32 6.74 -1.57
CA LYS A 86 13.47 8.19 -1.38
C LYS A 86 12.63 8.69 -0.21
N LEU A 87 11.35 8.29 -0.13
CA LEU A 87 10.47 8.68 0.97
C LEU A 87 10.99 8.18 2.34
N LEU A 88 11.52 6.96 2.39
CA LEU A 88 12.13 6.41 3.60
C LEU A 88 13.43 7.16 3.96
N GLN A 89 14.29 7.45 2.97
CA GLN A 89 15.56 8.16 3.15
C GLN A 89 15.34 9.58 3.66
N ASP A 90 14.42 10.34 3.05
CA ASP A 90 14.10 11.72 3.44
C ASP A 90 13.60 11.81 4.90
N ASN A 91 13.12 10.69 5.45
CA ASN A 91 12.63 10.58 6.81
C ASN A 91 13.54 9.74 7.74
N ASN A 92 14.78 9.45 7.31
CA ASN A 92 15.78 8.69 8.08
C ASN A 92 15.30 7.30 8.54
N VAL A 93 14.45 6.64 7.75
CA VAL A 93 13.99 5.28 8.01
C VAL A 93 14.87 4.28 7.26
N MET A 94 15.57 3.44 8.02
CA MET A 94 16.43 2.38 7.45
C MET A 94 15.61 1.30 6.75
N PHE A 95 16.15 0.77 5.65
CA PHE A 95 15.61 -0.39 4.94
C PHE A 95 16.73 -1.27 4.38
N ASN A 96 16.42 -2.54 4.17
CA ASN A 96 17.36 -3.51 3.64
C ASN A 96 17.34 -3.50 2.10
N THR A 97 18.52 -3.52 1.49
CA THR A 97 18.71 -3.78 0.05
C THR A 97 19.35 -5.15 -0.20
N GLU A 98 20.02 -5.71 0.80
CA GLU A 98 20.64 -7.03 0.77
C GLU A 98 19.85 -8.04 1.62
N PRO A 99 19.86 -9.34 1.28
CA PRO A 99 19.28 -10.37 2.12
C PRO A 99 19.92 -10.37 3.52
N PRO A 100 19.17 -10.65 4.61
CA PRO A 100 19.74 -10.74 5.95
C PRO A 100 20.88 -11.78 6.02
N ALA A 101 21.92 -11.48 6.80
CA ALA A 101 23.03 -12.41 7.03
C ALA A 101 22.51 -13.76 7.54
N GLY A 102 22.96 -14.86 6.93
CA GLY A 102 22.50 -16.22 7.26
C GLY A 102 21.23 -16.68 6.53
N ALA A 103 20.68 -15.91 5.59
CA ALA A 103 19.58 -16.36 4.74
C ALA A 103 20.01 -17.56 3.86
N ARG A 104 19.62 -18.79 4.24
CA ARG A 104 19.93 -20.05 3.50
C ARG A 104 19.61 -19.93 2.01
N ALA A 105 20.52 -20.15 1.07
CA ALA A 105 20.17 -20.17 -0.36
C ALA A 105 19.00 -21.14 -0.65
N VAL A 106 18.06 -20.75 -1.52
CA VAL A 106 16.92 -21.61 -1.90
C VAL A 106 17.36 -22.50 -3.05
N PRO A 107 17.11 -23.83 -3.00
CA PRO A 107 17.26 -24.68 -4.18
C PRO A 107 16.33 -24.16 -5.30
N GLY A 108 16.90 -23.68 -6.39
CA GLY A 108 16.16 -23.05 -7.50
C GLY A 108 16.04 -21.52 -7.46
N GLY A 109 16.52 -20.87 -6.39
CA GLY A 109 16.47 -19.40 -6.24
C GLY A 109 15.06 -18.85 -6.00
N GLY A 110 14.94 -17.52 -6.02
CA GLY A 110 13.64 -16.83 -6.01
C GLY A 110 13.12 -16.36 -4.65
N CYS A 111 12.03 -15.59 -4.72
CA CYS A 111 11.41 -14.90 -3.60
C CYS A 111 10.74 -15.88 -2.62
N ARG A 112 10.94 -15.66 -1.32
CA ARG A 112 10.55 -16.61 -0.24
C ARG A 112 9.29 -16.23 0.51
N VAL A 113 8.62 -15.17 0.11
CA VAL A 113 7.33 -14.83 0.71
C VAL A 113 6.38 -15.98 0.42
N MET A 114 5.78 -16.54 1.47
CA MET A 114 4.78 -17.58 1.31
C MET A 114 3.48 -16.94 0.86
N GLU A 115 2.92 -17.47 -0.22
CA GLU A 115 1.63 -17.09 -0.76
C GLU A 115 0.70 -18.30 -0.67
N GLN A 116 -0.58 -18.04 -0.46
CA GLN A 116 -1.60 -19.07 -0.53
C GLN A 116 -2.09 -19.17 -1.99
N LYS A 117 -1.65 -20.20 -2.71
CA LYS A 117 -1.99 -20.42 -4.12
C LYS A 117 -3.21 -21.34 -4.24
N GLU A 118 -4.07 -21.04 -5.21
CA GLU A 118 -5.16 -21.94 -5.61
C GLU A 118 -4.58 -23.17 -6.31
N VAL A 119 -4.99 -24.35 -5.84
CA VAL A 119 -4.67 -25.66 -6.43
C VAL A 119 -5.98 -26.41 -6.68
N PRO A 120 -6.01 -27.46 -7.53
CA PRO A 120 -7.25 -28.16 -7.88
C PRO A 120 -8.10 -28.64 -6.68
N ASN A 121 -7.46 -28.93 -5.54
CA ASN A 121 -8.11 -29.41 -4.32
C ASN A 121 -8.12 -28.39 -3.17
N GLY A 122 -8.06 -27.09 -3.46
CA GLY A 122 -8.18 -26.04 -2.46
C GLY A 122 -7.03 -25.04 -2.49
N LEU A 123 -6.48 -24.73 -1.32
CA LEU A 123 -5.44 -23.72 -1.16
C LEU A 123 -4.18 -24.37 -0.58
N ARG A 124 -3.01 -24.02 -1.15
CA ARG A 124 -1.71 -24.50 -0.70
C ARG A 124 -0.75 -23.35 -0.48
N ASP A 125 -0.07 -23.37 0.66
CA ASP A 125 1.01 -22.43 0.94
C ASP A 125 2.25 -22.82 0.14
N GLU A 126 2.72 -21.89 -0.68
CA GLU A 126 3.89 -22.07 -1.52
C GLU A 126 4.73 -20.79 -1.54
N ALA A 127 6.04 -20.92 -1.66
CA ALA A 127 6.88 -19.75 -1.88
C ALA A 127 6.51 -19.04 -3.20
N CYS A 128 6.62 -17.72 -3.19
CA CYS A 128 6.38 -16.88 -4.36
C CYS A 128 7.23 -17.34 -5.56
N GLY A 129 8.52 -17.61 -5.34
CA GLY A 129 9.44 -18.16 -6.35
C GLY A 129 9.84 -17.20 -7.47
N LYS A 130 9.23 -16.01 -7.55
CA LYS A 130 9.57 -14.98 -8.54
C LYS A 130 11.02 -14.50 -8.40
N GLU A 131 11.58 -14.00 -9.50
CA GLU A 131 12.93 -13.44 -9.58
C GLU A 131 13.19 -12.39 -8.48
N THR A 132 14.41 -12.40 -7.96
CA THR A 132 14.88 -11.51 -6.88
C THR A 132 16.01 -10.61 -7.41
N PRO A 133 15.70 -9.39 -7.89
CA PRO A 133 16.70 -8.46 -8.39
C PRO A 133 17.75 -8.09 -7.32
N ALA A 134 18.93 -7.69 -7.77
CA ALA A 134 19.94 -7.09 -6.89
C ALA A 134 19.38 -5.83 -6.20
N GLY A 135 19.72 -5.62 -4.92
CA GLY A 135 19.23 -4.48 -4.13
C GLY A 135 17.79 -4.60 -3.61
N TYR A 136 17.11 -5.74 -3.81
CA TYR A 136 15.72 -5.99 -3.39
C TYR A 136 15.63 -6.94 -2.19
N ALA A 137 16.73 -7.09 -1.46
CA ALA A 137 16.85 -7.85 -0.22
C ALA A 137 16.39 -9.31 -0.31
N GLY A 138 16.56 -9.93 -1.49
CA GLY A 138 16.12 -11.30 -1.76
C GLY A 138 14.60 -11.47 -1.92
N LEU A 139 13.88 -10.37 -2.20
CA LEU A 139 12.46 -10.35 -2.52
C LEU A 139 12.26 -10.06 -4.02
N CYS A 140 11.12 -10.48 -4.56
CA CYS A 140 10.70 -10.04 -5.89
C CYS A 140 10.21 -8.60 -5.85
N GLN A 141 10.09 -7.96 -7.01
CA GLN A 141 9.69 -6.55 -7.10
C GLN A 141 8.41 -6.22 -6.33
N ALA A 142 7.36 -7.03 -6.46
CA ALA A 142 6.10 -6.78 -5.76
C ALA A 142 6.26 -6.84 -4.23
N HIS A 143 6.89 -7.90 -3.73
CA HIS A 143 7.10 -8.08 -2.29
C HIS A 143 8.13 -7.12 -1.71
N TYR A 144 9.11 -6.67 -2.49
CA TYR A 144 10.02 -5.62 -2.05
C TYR A 144 9.29 -4.28 -1.88
N LYS A 145 8.42 -3.90 -2.84
CA LYS A 145 7.57 -2.73 -2.69
C LYS A 145 6.61 -2.86 -1.50
N GLU A 146 6.00 -4.03 -1.30
CA GLU A 146 5.18 -4.29 -0.11
C GLU A 146 5.97 -4.09 1.19
N TYR A 147 7.20 -4.59 1.24
CA TYR A 147 8.11 -4.36 2.36
C TYR A 147 8.39 -2.87 2.59
N LEU A 148 8.77 -2.12 1.56
CA LEU A 148 9.03 -0.68 1.70
C LEU A 148 7.78 0.09 2.14
N VAL A 149 6.62 -0.24 1.57
CA VAL A 149 5.33 0.35 1.95
C VAL A 149 4.97 0.01 3.40
N SER A 150 5.29 -1.19 3.88
CA SER A 150 5.06 -1.53 5.29
C SER A 150 5.86 -0.63 6.24
N LEU A 151 7.09 -0.24 5.88
CA LEU A 151 7.91 0.68 6.65
C LEU A 151 7.37 2.12 6.57
N ILE A 152 7.02 2.58 5.37
CA ILE A 152 6.36 3.88 5.13
C ILE A 152 5.14 4.00 6.03
N ASN A 153 4.29 2.97 6.03
CA ASN A 153 3.06 2.94 6.81
C ASN A 153 3.33 2.88 8.31
N ALA A 154 4.25 2.01 8.74
CA ALA A 154 4.64 1.88 10.15
C ALA A 154 5.13 3.20 10.76
N HIS A 155 5.77 4.05 9.96
CA HIS A 155 6.30 5.36 10.37
C HIS A 155 5.39 6.55 10.04
N SER A 156 4.18 6.31 9.51
CA SER A 156 3.23 7.36 9.12
C SER A 156 3.83 8.38 8.13
N LEU A 157 4.64 7.92 7.18
CA LEU A 157 5.24 8.81 6.20
C LEU A 157 4.22 9.18 5.12
N ASP A 158 4.14 10.46 4.79
CA ASP A 158 3.17 10.97 3.82
C ASP A 158 3.77 10.98 2.40
N PRO A 159 3.23 10.18 1.45
CA PRO A 159 3.72 10.19 0.09
C PRO A 159 3.46 11.49 -0.67
N ALA A 160 2.52 12.34 -0.20
CA ALA A 160 2.25 13.64 -0.81
C ALA A 160 3.47 14.57 -0.79
N THR A 161 4.41 14.36 0.14
CA THR A 161 5.66 15.15 0.22
C THR A 161 6.55 15.01 -1.02
N LEU A 162 6.35 13.95 -1.82
CA LEU A 162 7.05 13.72 -3.08
C LEU A 162 6.15 13.87 -4.31
N TYR A 163 4.91 14.35 -4.16
CA TYR A 163 4.01 14.53 -5.30
C TYR A 163 4.44 15.70 -6.18
N GLU A 164 4.42 15.45 -7.48
CA GLU A 164 4.46 16.51 -8.48
C GLU A 164 3.10 17.21 -8.55
N MET A 165 3.05 18.34 -9.25
CA MET A 165 1.86 19.17 -9.36
C MET A 165 0.62 18.38 -9.82
N GLU A 166 0.75 17.56 -10.86
CA GLU A 166 -0.35 16.77 -11.42
C GLU A 166 -0.88 15.70 -10.44
N GLU A 167 0.00 15.16 -9.60
CA GLU A 167 -0.37 14.19 -8.56
C GLU A 167 -1.12 14.87 -7.42
N LEU A 168 -0.72 16.09 -7.03
CA LEU A 168 -1.45 16.91 -6.06
C LEU A 168 -2.83 17.30 -6.57
N GLU A 169 -2.95 17.70 -7.84
CA GLU A 169 -4.25 18.00 -8.44
C GLU A 169 -5.17 16.76 -8.47
N THR A 170 -4.62 15.63 -8.89
CA THR A 170 -5.33 14.34 -8.93
C THR A 170 -5.79 13.92 -7.54
N ALA A 171 -4.93 14.06 -6.52
CA ALA A 171 -5.27 13.74 -5.14
C ALA A 171 -6.34 14.70 -4.60
N THR A 172 -6.24 16.00 -4.90
CA THR A 172 -7.21 17.02 -4.52
C THR A 172 -8.59 16.71 -5.10
N GLU A 173 -8.68 16.40 -6.40
CA GLU A 173 -9.95 15.99 -7.02
C GLU A 173 -10.53 14.72 -6.37
N ARG A 174 -9.66 13.75 -6.05
CA ARG A 174 -10.08 12.47 -5.50
C ARG A 174 -10.64 12.59 -4.10
N TYR A 175 -9.94 13.30 -3.22
CA TYR A 175 -10.23 13.32 -1.79
C TYR A 175 -11.06 14.52 -1.35
N LEU A 176 -10.90 15.67 -2.01
CA LEU A 176 -11.62 16.90 -1.69
C LEU A 176 -12.78 17.18 -2.65
N HIS A 177 -12.92 16.38 -3.72
CA HIS A 177 -14.01 16.47 -4.70
C HIS A 177 -14.11 17.83 -5.41
N VAL A 178 -12.99 18.55 -5.45
CA VAL A 178 -12.86 19.84 -6.13
C VAL A 178 -11.72 19.77 -7.14
N ARG A 179 -11.90 20.39 -8.31
CA ARG A 179 -10.83 20.57 -9.28
C ARG A 179 -10.05 21.83 -8.90
N PRO A 180 -8.79 21.71 -8.45
CA PRO A 180 -8.01 22.88 -8.07
C PRO A 180 -7.64 23.70 -9.30
N GLN A 181 -7.41 24.99 -9.07
CA GLN A 181 -6.87 25.93 -10.05
C GLN A 181 -5.90 26.89 -9.33
N PRO A 182 -4.89 27.42 -10.03
CA PRO A 182 -4.06 28.51 -9.53
C PRO A 182 -4.90 29.76 -9.27
N LEU A 183 -4.55 30.52 -8.23
CA LEU A 183 -5.14 31.83 -7.96
C LEU A 183 -4.51 32.90 -8.85
N ALA A 184 -5.21 34.03 -9.02
CA ALA A 184 -4.66 35.17 -9.74
C ALA A 184 -3.38 35.68 -9.05
N GLY A 185 -2.27 35.70 -9.78
CA GLY A 185 -0.95 36.11 -9.27
C GLY A 185 -0.19 35.02 -8.50
N GLU A 186 -0.72 33.80 -8.42
CA GLU A 186 -0.02 32.67 -7.79
C GLU A 186 0.98 32.04 -8.76
N ASP A 187 2.24 31.93 -8.33
CA ASP A 187 3.27 31.25 -9.09
C ASP A 187 3.21 29.72 -8.91
N PRO A 188 3.84 28.93 -9.80
CA PRO A 188 3.77 27.47 -9.74
C PRO A 188 4.26 26.86 -8.41
N PRO A 189 5.38 27.31 -7.79
CA PRO A 189 5.80 26.82 -6.47
C PRO A 189 4.79 27.12 -5.36
N ALA A 190 4.21 28.33 -5.33
CA ALA A 190 3.19 28.68 -4.34
C ALA A 190 1.92 27.83 -4.52
N TYR A 191 1.51 27.58 -5.77
CA TYR A 191 0.39 26.70 -6.08
C TYR A 191 0.62 25.27 -5.57
N GLN A 192 1.79 24.70 -5.86
CA GLN A 192 2.16 23.36 -5.38
C GLN A 192 2.17 23.28 -3.85
N ALA A 193 2.79 24.27 -3.19
CA ALA A 193 2.85 24.33 -1.72
C ALA A 193 1.45 24.44 -1.09
N ARG A 194 0.56 25.26 -1.67
CA ARG A 194 -0.83 25.41 -1.21
C ARG A 194 -1.62 24.11 -1.34
N LEU A 195 -1.50 23.41 -2.48
CA LEU A 195 -2.18 22.13 -2.66
C LEU A 195 -1.67 21.07 -1.69
N LEU A 196 -0.35 20.98 -1.50
CA LEU A 196 0.24 20.06 -0.53
C LEU A 196 -0.26 20.35 0.88
N GLN A 197 -0.18 21.61 1.33
CA GLN A 197 -0.65 22.02 2.65
C GLN A 197 -2.12 21.63 2.86
N LYS A 198 -3.00 22.03 1.93
CA LYS A 198 -4.43 21.72 2.00
C LYS A 198 -4.69 20.22 2.06
N LEU A 199 -4.00 19.43 1.24
CA LEU A 199 -4.13 17.97 1.23
C LEU A 199 -3.69 17.36 2.57
N THR A 200 -2.59 17.84 3.16
CA THR A 200 -2.06 17.32 4.43
C THR A 200 -2.91 17.69 5.64
N GLU A 201 -3.55 18.87 5.62
CA GLU A 201 -4.40 19.34 6.72
C GLU A 201 -5.81 18.75 6.66
N GLU A 202 -6.42 18.66 5.46
CA GLU A 202 -7.83 18.24 5.32
C GLU A 202 -8.00 16.74 5.13
N VAL A 203 -7.01 16.04 4.58
CA VAL A 203 -7.11 14.61 4.25
C VAL A 203 -6.10 13.81 5.06
N PRO A 204 -6.53 13.02 6.06
CA PRO A 204 -5.61 12.21 6.83
C PRO A 204 -5.02 11.06 6.00
N LEU A 205 -3.88 10.55 6.44
CA LEU A 205 -3.38 9.24 6.01
C LEU A 205 -4.32 8.13 6.48
N GLY A 206 -4.10 6.90 6.00
CA GLY A 206 -4.96 5.76 6.32
C GLY A 206 -5.15 5.54 7.82
N GLN A 207 -6.38 5.71 8.29
CA GLN A 207 -6.76 5.60 9.71
C GLN A 207 -6.76 4.15 10.20
N SER A 208 -7.06 3.21 9.31
CA SER A 208 -7.09 1.76 9.61
C SER A 208 -5.78 1.04 9.27
N ILE A 209 -4.77 1.77 8.76
CA ILE A 209 -3.46 1.21 8.48
C ILE A 209 -2.70 1.06 9.81
N PRO A 210 -2.19 -0.13 10.16
CA PRO A 210 -1.40 -0.33 11.37
C PRO A 210 -0.14 0.55 11.37
N ARG A 211 0.05 1.32 12.45
CA ARG A 211 1.22 2.20 12.68
C ARG A 211 2.01 1.68 13.87
N ARG A 212 3.33 1.95 13.93
CA ARG A 212 4.10 1.75 15.16
C ARG A 212 3.57 2.68 16.24
N ARG A 213 3.31 2.14 17.43
CA ARG A 213 3.06 2.97 18.62
C ARG A 213 4.40 3.58 19.02
N LYS A 214 4.42 4.91 19.23
CA LYS A 214 5.58 5.61 19.80
C LYS A 214 5.79 5.17 21.25
#